data_AF-A0A6I5RU04-F1
#
_entry.id   AF-A0A6I5RU04-F1
#
_cell.length_a   1.000
_cell.length_b   1.000
_cell.length_c   1.000
_cell.angle_alpha   90.00
_cell.angle_beta   90.00
_cell.angle_gamma   90.00
#
_symmetry.space_group_name_H-M   'P 1'
#
loop_
_entity.id
_entity.type
_entity.pdbx_description
1 polymer ?
#
loop_
_entity_poly.entity_id
_entity_poly.type
_entity_poly.pdbx_seq_one_letter_code
_entity_poly.pdbx_strand_id
1 'polypeptide(L)'
;KDYVVSIKGPLTTPVGGGIRSLNVALRQQLDLYVCLRPVVWFEGVPSPVKKPGDVDMVIFRENSEDIYAGIEWKAGSPEANKVIKFLKEEMGVTKIRFDQDCGIGIKPVSKQGTQRLVRKALQYVVDNDRESLTLVHKGNIMKFTEGAFKDWGYEVAKNEFGAELLDGGPWMQFKNPKTGRKVVVKDAIADAMLQQILLRPAEYDVIATLNLNGDYLSDALAAEVGGIGIAPGANLSDTVAMFEATHGTAPKYAGKNQVNPGSVILSAEMMLRHLGWTEAADLIIKGTNGAIAAKTVTYDFERLMEGATLVSSSGFGEALIKHM
;
A
#
# COMPACT_ATOMS: atom_id res chain seq x y z
N LYS A 1 -1.62 -15.94 -14.60
CA LYS A 1 -2.49 -15.38 -15.66
C LYS A 1 -3.66 -16.32 -15.91
N ASP A 2 -3.41 -17.56 -16.32
CA ASP A 2 -4.47 -18.52 -16.70
C ASP A 2 -5.45 -18.88 -15.57
N TYR A 3 -4.98 -18.86 -14.31
CA TYR A 3 -5.78 -19.19 -13.13
C TYR A 3 -6.38 -17.97 -12.41
N VAL A 4 -6.18 -16.74 -12.92
CA VAL A 4 -6.73 -15.46 -12.42
C VAL A 4 -6.26 -15.05 -11.01
N VAL A 5 -6.43 -15.88 -9.99
CA VAL A 5 -6.15 -15.59 -8.58
C VAL A 5 -5.01 -16.46 -8.06
N SER A 6 -4.05 -15.87 -7.36
CA SER A 6 -2.96 -16.59 -6.69
C SER A 6 -2.58 -15.96 -5.36
N ILE A 7 -1.89 -16.75 -4.52
CA ILE A 7 -1.28 -16.27 -3.28
C ILE A 7 0.19 -16.71 -3.22
N LYS A 8 1.07 -15.86 -2.67
CA LYS A 8 2.49 -16.19 -2.53
C LYS A 8 3.06 -15.85 -1.14
N GLY A 9 4.09 -16.60 -0.75
CA GLY A 9 4.95 -16.27 0.38
C GLY A 9 5.97 -15.16 0.08
N PRO A 10 6.90 -14.88 1.01
CA PRO A 10 7.95 -13.89 0.81
C PRO A 10 8.99 -14.36 -0.22
N LEU A 11 9.50 -13.44 -1.03
CA LEU A 11 10.56 -13.68 -2.02
C LEU A 11 11.79 -12.83 -1.70
N THR A 12 12.98 -13.44 -1.75
CA THR A 12 14.24 -12.72 -1.52
C THR A 12 14.53 -11.77 -2.69
N THR A 13 14.82 -10.51 -2.37
CA THR A 13 15.41 -9.56 -3.32
C THR A 13 16.89 -9.37 -2.95
N PRO A 14 17.85 -9.67 -3.84
CA PRO A 14 19.27 -9.46 -3.55
C PRO A 14 19.56 -7.96 -3.37
N VAL A 15 20.39 -7.62 -2.37
CA VAL A 15 20.83 -6.24 -2.09
C VAL A 15 22.13 -5.98 -2.85
N GLY A 16 22.13 -4.94 -3.70
CA GLY A 16 23.32 -4.46 -4.40
C GLY A 16 23.65 -5.21 -5.69
N GLY A 17 23.16 -4.70 -6.83
CA GLY A 17 23.53 -5.12 -8.18
C GLY A 17 23.03 -6.51 -8.62
N GLY A 18 22.72 -6.65 -9.92
CA GLY A 18 22.64 -7.97 -10.57
C GLY A 18 21.27 -8.46 -11.02
N ILE A 19 20.16 -8.20 -10.30
CA ILE A 19 18.78 -8.53 -10.74
C ILE A 19 17.78 -7.57 -10.09
N ARG A 20 16.79 -7.06 -10.86
CA ARG A 20 15.64 -6.31 -10.32
C ARG A 20 14.79 -7.21 -9.40
N SER A 21 14.12 -6.61 -8.40
CA SER A 21 13.29 -7.36 -7.44
C SER A 21 12.27 -8.29 -8.12
N LEU A 22 12.23 -9.56 -7.72
CA LEU A 22 11.26 -10.53 -8.23
C LEU A 22 9.81 -10.10 -7.96
N ASN A 23 9.55 -9.45 -6.81
CA ASN A 23 8.23 -8.92 -6.50
C ASN A 23 7.83 -7.84 -7.51
N VAL A 24 8.74 -6.91 -7.81
CA VAL A 24 8.51 -5.85 -8.82
C VAL A 24 8.35 -6.45 -10.21
N ALA A 25 9.15 -7.45 -10.58
CA ALA A 25 9.05 -8.13 -11.87
C ALA A 25 7.69 -8.79 -12.06
N LEU A 26 7.18 -9.52 -11.05
CA LEU A 26 5.84 -10.12 -11.10
C LEU A 26 4.75 -9.06 -11.30
N ARG A 27 4.83 -7.96 -10.55
CA ARG A 27 3.86 -6.86 -10.64
C ARG A 27 3.85 -6.22 -12.03
N GLN A 28 5.03 -5.91 -12.58
CA GLN A 28 5.16 -5.27 -13.88
C GLN A 28 4.76 -6.21 -15.04
N GLN A 29 5.24 -7.46 -15.04
CA GLN A 29 4.96 -8.40 -16.13
C GLN A 29 3.48 -8.83 -16.19
N LEU A 30 2.78 -8.82 -15.06
CA LEU A 30 1.35 -9.13 -14.98
C LEU A 30 0.47 -7.87 -14.97
N ASP A 31 1.06 -6.68 -15.11
CA ASP A 31 0.40 -5.36 -15.02
C ASP A 31 -0.51 -5.23 -13.79
N LEU A 32 -0.05 -5.72 -12.63
CA LEU A 32 -0.75 -5.64 -11.35
C LEU A 32 -0.62 -4.23 -10.76
N TYR A 33 -1.27 -3.28 -11.43
CA TYR A 33 -1.10 -1.84 -11.24
C TYR A 33 -1.64 -1.28 -9.92
N VAL A 34 -2.46 -2.05 -9.18
CA VAL A 34 -2.90 -1.70 -7.83
C VAL A 34 -2.12 -2.54 -6.82
N CYS A 35 -1.40 -1.91 -5.90
CA CYS A 35 -1.00 -2.54 -4.65
C CYS A 35 -2.00 -2.11 -3.56
N LEU A 36 -2.81 -3.06 -3.09
CA LEU A 36 -3.85 -2.84 -2.09
C LEU A 36 -3.35 -3.25 -0.72
N ARG A 37 -3.34 -2.32 0.24
CA ARG A 37 -2.90 -2.54 1.63
C ARG A 37 -3.92 -1.98 2.63
N PRO A 38 -4.88 -2.80 3.10
CA PRO A 38 -5.69 -2.44 4.25
C PRO A 38 -4.84 -2.49 5.52
N VAL A 39 -4.99 -1.47 6.37
CA VAL A 39 -4.29 -1.35 7.64
C VAL A 39 -5.31 -1.03 8.73
N VAL A 40 -5.50 -2.00 9.62
CA VAL A 40 -6.41 -1.93 10.75
C VAL A 40 -5.67 -2.42 11.99
N TRP A 41 -6.04 -1.91 13.15
CA TRP A 41 -5.56 -2.44 14.42
C TRP A 41 -6.42 -3.62 14.88
N PHE A 42 -5.77 -4.71 15.27
CA PHE A 42 -6.43 -5.85 15.91
C PHE A 42 -6.34 -5.67 17.43
N GLU A 43 -7.47 -5.82 18.13
CA GLU A 43 -7.53 -5.59 19.57
C GLU A 43 -6.53 -6.49 20.31
N GLY A 44 -5.70 -5.87 21.16
CA GLY A 44 -4.66 -6.56 21.92
C GLY A 44 -3.29 -6.61 21.23
N VAL A 45 -3.15 -6.20 19.97
CA VAL A 45 -1.84 -6.06 19.32
C VAL A 45 -1.02 -4.96 20.02
N PRO A 46 0.21 -5.25 20.49
CA PRO A 46 1.11 -4.24 21.03
C PRO A 46 1.44 -3.18 19.99
N SER A 47 1.19 -1.92 20.32
CA SER A 47 1.43 -0.78 19.42
C SER A 47 2.36 0.25 20.08
N PRO A 48 3.19 0.95 19.28
CA PRO A 48 4.00 2.06 19.76
C PRO A 48 3.21 3.36 20.00
N VAL A 49 1.95 3.46 19.57
CA VAL A 49 1.12 4.66 19.71
C VAL A 49 -0.01 4.49 20.72
N LYS A 50 -0.58 5.61 21.18
CA LYS A 50 -1.58 5.62 22.26
C LYS A 50 -2.96 5.14 21.82
N LYS A 51 -3.34 5.35 20.56
CA LYS A 51 -4.68 5.07 20.03
C LYS A 51 -4.64 4.37 18.66
N PRO A 52 -4.04 3.18 18.57
CA PRO A 52 -3.94 2.48 17.29
C PRO A 52 -5.31 2.09 16.71
N GLY A 53 -6.34 1.93 17.54
CA GLY A 53 -7.71 1.63 17.10
C GLY A 53 -8.40 2.75 16.33
N ASP A 54 -7.84 3.97 16.31
CA ASP A 54 -8.33 5.06 15.46
C ASP A 54 -7.87 4.90 13.99
N VAL A 55 -7.01 3.90 13.69
CA VAL A 55 -6.53 3.58 12.34
C VAL A 55 -7.40 2.47 11.70
N ASP A 56 -8.19 2.86 10.71
CA ASP A 56 -8.86 1.97 9.74
C ASP A 56 -8.71 2.58 8.35
N MET A 57 -7.61 2.26 7.66
CA MET A 57 -7.28 2.84 6.37
C MET A 57 -7.05 1.79 5.30
N VAL A 58 -7.37 2.11 4.05
CA VAL A 58 -7.11 1.25 2.89
C VAL A 58 -6.29 1.99 1.85
N ILE A 59 -5.08 1.50 1.60
CA ILE A 59 -4.13 2.15 0.69
C ILE A 59 -4.20 1.49 -0.68
N PHE A 60 -4.52 2.31 -1.68
CA PHE A 60 -4.37 2.06 -3.11
C PHE A 60 -3.08 2.71 -3.58
N ARG A 61 -2.02 1.91 -3.65
CA ARG A 61 -0.71 2.32 -4.15
C ARG A 61 -0.61 1.99 -5.65
N GLU A 62 -0.22 2.98 -6.44
CA GLU A 62 0.20 2.79 -7.83
C GLU A 62 1.39 1.82 -7.89
N ASN A 63 1.37 0.83 -8.78
CA ASN A 63 2.33 -0.27 -8.76
C ASN A 63 3.04 -0.55 -10.11
N SER A 64 2.91 0.36 -11.08
CA SER A 64 3.38 0.17 -12.47
C SER A 64 4.32 1.26 -13.01
N GLU A 65 4.29 2.47 -12.42
CA GLU A 65 5.11 3.62 -12.83
C GLU A 65 5.87 4.21 -11.63
N ASP A 66 6.05 5.54 -11.60
CA ASP A 66 6.86 6.27 -10.63
C ASP A 66 8.37 5.90 -10.73
N ILE A 67 9.18 6.36 -9.78
CA ILE A 67 10.61 6.06 -9.69
C ILE A 67 10.90 4.55 -9.60
N TYR A 68 9.90 3.73 -9.25
CA TYR A 68 9.97 2.27 -9.24
C TYR A 68 10.09 1.65 -10.64
N ALA A 69 9.97 2.44 -11.71
CA ALA A 69 10.32 2.01 -13.06
C ALA A 69 11.79 1.55 -13.18
N GLY A 70 12.66 1.98 -12.25
CA GLY A 70 14.08 1.57 -12.22
C GLY A 70 14.84 2.04 -13.47
N ILE A 71 14.48 3.22 -13.96
CA ILE A 71 15.14 3.90 -15.07
C ILE A 71 16.15 4.87 -14.46
N GLU A 72 17.39 4.39 -14.35
CA GLU A 72 18.48 5.12 -13.71
C GLU A 72 19.83 4.73 -14.31
N TRP A 73 20.79 5.65 -14.20
CA TRP A 73 22.16 5.45 -14.66
C TRP A 73 23.16 5.83 -13.57
N LYS A 74 24.18 4.99 -13.40
CA LYS A 74 25.21 5.13 -12.38
C LYS A 74 26.08 6.36 -12.63
N ALA A 75 26.43 7.07 -11.57
CA ALA A 75 27.43 8.15 -11.58
C ALA A 75 28.71 7.74 -12.33
N GLY A 76 29.22 8.64 -13.18
CA GLY A 76 30.44 8.45 -13.97
C GLY A 76 30.29 7.52 -15.19
N SER A 77 29.14 6.88 -15.39
CA SER A 77 28.91 6.04 -16.57
C SER A 77 28.76 6.87 -17.86
N PRO A 78 29.14 6.32 -19.03
CA PRO A 78 28.90 6.98 -20.32
C PRO A 78 27.42 7.35 -20.54
N GLU A 79 26.49 6.52 -20.08
CA GLU A 79 25.06 6.73 -20.21
C GLU A 79 24.58 7.90 -19.34
N ALA A 80 24.98 7.97 -18.07
CA ALA A 80 24.64 9.09 -17.19
C ALA A 80 25.17 10.42 -17.75
N ASN A 81 26.43 10.42 -18.22
CA ASN A 81 27.05 11.60 -18.83
C ASN A 81 26.30 12.04 -20.10
N LYS A 82 25.85 11.08 -20.92
CA LYS A 82 25.03 11.36 -22.12
C LYS A 82 23.69 11.99 -21.75
N VAL A 83 23.01 11.49 -20.72
CA VAL A 83 21.72 12.05 -20.27
C VAL A 83 21.90 13.44 -19.68
N ILE A 84 22.93 13.66 -18.86
CA ILE A 84 23.27 14.98 -18.30
C ILE A 84 23.55 15.97 -19.44
N LYS A 85 24.34 15.56 -20.43
CA LYS A 85 24.64 16.37 -21.61
C LYS A 85 23.37 16.76 -22.36
N PHE A 86 22.49 15.80 -22.65
CA PHE A 86 21.20 16.05 -23.28
C PHE A 86 20.34 17.04 -22.47
N LEU A 87 20.22 16.85 -21.17
CA LEU A 87 19.44 17.75 -20.30
C LEU A 87 19.99 19.18 -20.33
N LYS A 88 21.32 19.36 -20.32
CA LYS A 88 21.96 20.68 -20.30
C LYS A 88 21.93 21.36 -21.66
N GLU A 89 22.31 20.65 -22.72
CA GLU A 89 22.54 21.24 -24.04
C GLU A 89 21.24 21.35 -24.86
N GLU A 90 20.41 20.31 -24.85
CA GLU A 90 19.18 20.27 -25.67
C GLU A 90 17.97 20.82 -24.90
N MET A 91 17.87 20.50 -23.60
CA MET A 91 16.71 20.88 -22.77
C MET A 91 16.96 22.14 -21.93
N GLY A 92 18.16 22.73 -21.99
CA GLY A 92 18.51 23.97 -21.27
C GLY A 92 18.47 23.88 -19.74
N VAL A 93 18.64 22.68 -19.17
CA VAL A 93 18.55 22.47 -17.72
C VAL A 93 19.78 23.07 -17.01
N THR A 94 19.54 24.01 -16.11
CA THR A 94 20.58 24.67 -15.27
C THR A 94 20.54 24.25 -13.80
N LYS A 95 19.58 23.41 -13.41
CA LYS A 95 19.29 23.07 -12.00
C LYS A 95 20.10 21.89 -11.44
N ILE A 96 20.89 21.21 -12.26
CA ILE A 96 21.80 20.15 -11.79
C ILE A 96 22.95 20.82 -11.04
N ARG A 97 22.98 20.68 -9.70
CA ARG A 97 23.93 21.37 -8.83
C ARG A 97 25.38 20.91 -9.02
N PHE A 98 25.56 19.61 -9.21
CA PHE A 98 26.83 18.94 -9.45
C PHE A 98 26.61 17.92 -10.57
N ASP A 99 27.34 18.07 -11.68
CA ASP A 99 27.16 17.29 -12.91
C ASP A 99 28.33 16.32 -13.20
N GLN A 100 29.41 16.40 -12.41
CA GLN A 100 30.48 15.40 -12.36
C GLN A 100 30.12 14.29 -11.37
N ASP A 101 30.39 13.04 -11.74
CA ASP A 101 30.05 11.85 -10.93
C ASP A 101 28.60 11.88 -10.38
N CYS A 102 27.68 12.31 -11.23
CA CYS A 102 26.27 12.49 -10.90
C CYS A 102 25.44 11.31 -11.44
N GLY A 103 24.72 10.62 -10.55
CA GLY A 103 23.72 9.62 -10.95
C GLY A 103 22.40 10.28 -11.36
N ILE A 104 21.70 9.68 -12.32
CA ILE A 104 20.42 10.21 -12.82
C ILE A 104 19.34 9.13 -12.68
N GLY A 105 18.16 9.54 -12.19
CA GLY A 105 16.94 8.73 -12.17
C GLY A 105 15.78 9.45 -12.85
N ILE A 106 14.85 8.68 -13.42
CA ILE A 106 13.68 9.19 -14.14
C ILE A 106 12.40 8.77 -13.40
N LYS A 107 11.53 9.73 -13.11
CA LYS A 107 10.23 9.53 -12.45
C LYS A 107 9.08 9.82 -13.43
N PRO A 108 8.57 8.83 -14.17
CA PRO A 108 7.37 8.98 -14.97
C PRO A 108 6.11 8.83 -14.11
N VAL A 109 5.13 9.70 -14.32
CA VAL A 109 3.76 9.56 -13.79
C VAL A 109 2.81 9.94 -14.91
N SER A 110 1.84 9.09 -15.22
CA SER A 110 1.00 9.22 -16.39
C SER A 110 -0.49 9.38 -16.04
N LYS A 111 -1.23 10.02 -16.96
CA LYS A 111 -2.68 10.16 -16.84
C LYS A 111 -3.37 8.81 -16.82
N GLN A 112 -2.97 7.89 -17.71
CA GLN A 112 -3.56 6.55 -17.78
C GLN A 112 -3.32 5.75 -16.50
N GLY A 113 -2.07 5.73 -15.98
CA GLY A 113 -1.71 5.06 -14.74
C GLY A 113 -2.45 5.62 -13.52
N THR A 114 -2.49 6.95 -13.40
CA THR A 114 -3.23 7.63 -12.34
C THR A 114 -4.72 7.30 -12.39
N GLN A 115 -5.36 7.47 -13.55
CA GLN A 115 -6.81 7.34 -13.67
C GLN A 115 -7.28 5.91 -13.40
N ARG A 116 -6.55 4.87 -13.84
CA ARG A 116 -6.92 3.47 -13.54
C ARG A 116 -6.83 3.14 -12.05
N LEU A 117 -5.80 3.64 -11.36
CA LEU A 117 -5.66 3.45 -9.92
C LEU A 117 -6.79 4.16 -9.16
N VAL A 118 -6.98 5.45 -9.42
CA VAL A 118 -7.97 6.27 -8.70
C VAL A 118 -9.39 5.76 -8.95
N ARG A 119 -9.70 5.31 -10.16
CA ARG A 119 -10.99 4.66 -10.47
C ARG A 119 -11.22 3.42 -9.61
N LYS A 120 -10.21 2.55 -9.45
CA LYS A 120 -10.32 1.38 -8.56
C LYS A 120 -10.51 1.79 -7.10
N ALA A 121 -9.83 2.82 -6.64
CA ALA A 121 -9.97 3.32 -5.28
C ALA A 121 -11.37 3.92 -5.01
N LEU A 122 -11.89 4.75 -5.92
CA LEU A 122 -13.26 5.30 -5.81
C LEU A 122 -14.32 4.21 -5.91
N GLN A 123 -14.14 3.23 -6.79
CA GLN A 123 -15.04 2.09 -6.87
C GLN A 123 -15.04 1.28 -5.57
N TYR A 124 -13.87 1.07 -4.96
CA TYR A 124 -13.76 0.41 -3.66
C TYR A 124 -14.48 1.20 -2.56
N VAL A 125 -14.36 2.53 -2.56
CA VAL A 125 -15.11 3.40 -1.64
C VAL A 125 -16.62 3.19 -1.78
N VAL A 126 -17.13 3.17 -3.01
CA VAL A 126 -18.55 2.91 -3.31
C VAL A 126 -18.98 1.52 -2.85
N ASP A 127 -18.19 0.50 -3.18
CA ASP A 127 -18.53 -0.90 -2.95
C ASP A 127 -18.52 -1.30 -1.47
N ASN A 128 -17.69 -0.63 -0.66
CA ASN A 128 -17.50 -0.94 0.76
C ASN A 128 -18.05 0.17 1.69
N ASP A 129 -18.89 1.07 1.16
CA ASP A 129 -19.49 2.20 1.88
C ASP A 129 -18.52 3.04 2.72
N ARG A 130 -17.33 3.30 2.17
CA ARG A 130 -16.27 4.07 2.83
C ARG A 130 -16.58 5.57 2.77
N GLU A 131 -16.00 6.35 3.67
CA GLU A 131 -16.40 7.75 3.90
C GLU A 131 -15.64 8.74 3.01
N SER A 132 -14.38 8.42 2.68
CA SER A 132 -13.55 9.33 1.90
C SER A 132 -12.48 8.64 1.06
N LEU A 133 -12.06 9.33 0.00
CA LEU A 133 -10.82 9.07 -0.72
C LEU A 133 -9.86 10.25 -0.54
N THR A 134 -8.63 9.98 -0.09
CA THR A 134 -7.56 10.98 0.02
C THR A 134 -6.48 10.72 -1.03
N LEU A 135 -6.25 11.69 -1.91
CA LEU A 135 -5.14 11.70 -2.87
C LEU A 135 -3.87 12.22 -2.15
N VAL A 136 -2.89 11.35 -1.93
CA VAL A 136 -1.65 11.74 -1.24
C VAL A 136 -0.53 11.98 -2.26
N HIS A 137 0.10 13.14 -2.20
CA HIS A 137 1.07 13.58 -3.22
C HIS A 137 2.04 14.65 -2.70
N LYS A 138 3.18 14.87 -3.37
CA LYS A 138 4.12 15.99 -3.13
C LYS A 138 4.09 17.00 -4.28
N GLY A 139 2.88 17.32 -4.73
CA GLY A 139 2.64 18.13 -5.93
C GLY A 139 3.04 19.60 -5.83
N ASN A 140 3.29 20.13 -4.63
CA ASN A 140 3.82 21.47 -4.46
C ASN A 140 5.28 21.60 -4.96
N ILE A 141 6.05 20.50 -4.89
CA ILE A 141 7.43 20.43 -5.40
C ILE A 141 7.45 19.78 -6.79
N MET A 142 6.83 18.62 -6.94
CA MET A 142 6.82 17.83 -8.18
C MET A 142 5.52 18.05 -8.96
N LYS A 143 5.32 19.28 -9.46
CA LYS A 143 4.07 19.74 -10.08
C LYS A 143 3.60 18.87 -11.25
N PHE A 144 4.51 18.43 -12.10
CA PHE A 144 4.17 17.74 -13.35
C PHE A 144 4.10 16.22 -13.25
N THR A 145 4.34 15.66 -12.07
CA THR A 145 4.17 14.23 -11.80
C THR A 145 3.20 14.04 -10.64
N GLU A 146 3.59 14.42 -9.43
CA GLU A 146 2.75 14.29 -8.24
C GLU A 146 1.61 15.31 -8.18
N GLY A 147 1.82 16.53 -8.71
CA GLY A 147 0.72 17.48 -8.89
C GLY A 147 -0.28 16.99 -9.92
N ALA A 148 0.22 16.48 -11.05
CA ALA A 148 -0.60 15.88 -12.10
C ALA A 148 -1.39 14.65 -11.60
N PHE A 149 -0.81 13.81 -10.75
CA PHE A 149 -1.53 12.71 -10.09
C PHE A 149 -2.78 13.21 -9.34
N LYS A 150 -2.63 14.25 -8.53
CA LYS A 150 -3.74 14.87 -7.79
C LYS A 150 -4.79 15.45 -8.76
N ASP A 151 -4.36 16.21 -9.76
CA ASP A 151 -5.28 16.83 -10.73
C ASP A 151 -6.07 15.77 -11.52
N TRP A 152 -5.40 14.75 -12.07
CA TRP A 152 -6.06 13.65 -12.78
C TRP A 152 -6.93 12.78 -11.87
N GLY A 153 -6.60 12.65 -10.59
CA GLY A 153 -7.45 11.96 -9.62
C GLY A 153 -8.78 12.69 -9.38
N TYR A 154 -8.74 14.02 -9.20
CA TYR A 154 -9.94 14.84 -9.15
C TYR A 154 -10.74 14.82 -10.46
N GLU A 155 -10.08 14.76 -11.61
CA GLU A 155 -10.77 14.58 -12.90
C GLU A 155 -11.59 13.26 -12.93
N VAL A 156 -11.07 12.15 -12.41
CA VAL A 156 -11.84 10.88 -12.33
C VAL A 156 -13.07 11.06 -11.44
N ALA A 157 -12.87 11.63 -10.24
CA ALA A 157 -13.98 11.86 -9.30
C ALA A 157 -15.10 12.69 -9.95
N LYS A 158 -14.74 13.78 -10.64
CA LYS A 158 -15.70 14.64 -11.34
C LYS A 158 -16.36 13.94 -12.53
N ASN A 159 -15.57 13.39 -13.43
CA ASN A 159 -16.05 12.96 -14.75
C ASN A 159 -16.75 11.60 -14.72
N GLU A 160 -16.40 10.72 -13.78
CA GLU A 160 -16.88 9.34 -13.74
C GLU A 160 -17.78 9.05 -12.54
N PHE A 161 -17.59 9.75 -11.43
CA PHE A 161 -18.38 9.58 -10.20
C PHE A 161 -19.32 10.76 -9.92
N GLY A 162 -19.33 11.78 -10.80
CA GLY A 162 -20.22 12.94 -10.67
C GLY A 162 -19.90 13.80 -9.45
N ALA A 163 -18.64 13.84 -9.01
CA ALA A 163 -18.27 14.62 -7.84
C ALA A 163 -18.30 16.13 -8.12
N GLU A 164 -18.87 16.86 -7.17
CA GLU A 164 -19.03 18.31 -7.20
C GLU A 164 -18.13 18.96 -6.14
N LEU A 165 -17.80 20.24 -6.29
CA LEU A 165 -16.97 20.95 -5.33
C LEU A 165 -17.64 21.02 -3.95
N LEU A 166 -16.88 20.68 -2.93
CA LEU A 166 -17.23 20.89 -1.53
C LEU A 166 -16.78 22.30 -1.12
N ASP A 167 -17.72 23.15 -0.68
CA ASP A 167 -17.47 24.49 -0.13
C ASP A 167 -16.58 25.41 -0.99
N GLY A 168 -16.67 25.29 -2.32
CA GLY A 168 -15.85 26.09 -3.26
C GLY A 168 -14.48 25.48 -3.60
N GLY A 169 -14.15 24.31 -3.06
CA GLY A 169 -12.97 23.52 -3.40
C GLY A 169 -11.76 23.73 -2.48
N PRO A 170 -10.66 22.97 -2.70
CA PRO A 170 -10.43 22.06 -3.82
C PRO A 170 -11.08 20.68 -3.66
N TRP A 171 -11.56 20.34 -2.46
CA TRP A 171 -12.17 19.04 -2.21
C TRP A 171 -13.49 18.90 -2.98
N MET A 172 -13.84 17.65 -3.26
CA MET A 172 -15.08 17.30 -3.93
C MET A 172 -15.90 16.35 -3.07
N GLN A 173 -17.18 16.22 -3.41
CA GLN A 173 -18.09 15.29 -2.80
C GLN A 173 -18.99 14.64 -3.85
N PHE A 174 -19.39 13.40 -3.62
CA PHE A 174 -20.47 12.75 -4.37
C PHE A 174 -21.28 11.88 -3.43
N LYS A 175 -22.45 11.42 -3.90
CA LYS A 175 -23.30 10.50 -3.14
C LYS A 175 -23.00 9.06 -3.59
N ASN A 176 -22.67 8.18 -2.66
CA ASN A 176 -22.53 6.76 -2.93
C ASN A 176 -23.85 6.24 -3.55
N PRO A 177 -23.84 5.72 -4.79
CA PRO A 177 -25.07 5.30 -5.47
C PRO A 177 -25.73 4.07 -4.83
N LYS A 178 -24.99 3.28 -4.03
CA LYS A 178 -25.50 2.07 -3.37
C LYS A 178 -26.16 2.36 -2.03
N THR A 179 -25.60 3.25 -1.23
CA THR A 179 -26.01 3.49 0.17
C THR A 179 -26.59 4.88 0.40
N GLY A 180 -26.33 5.82 -0.49
CA GLY A 180 -26.67 7.22 -0.33
C GLY A 180 -25.75 8.02 0.60
N ARG A 181 -24.68 7.41 1.13
CA ARG A 181 -23.66 8.09 1.94
C ARG A 181 -23.00 9.22 1.15
N LYS A 182 -22.71 10.33 1.81
CA LYS A 182 -21.86 11.39 1.25
C LYS A 182 -20.40 10.94 1.32
N VAL A 183 -19.73 10.86 0.18
CA VAL A 183 -18.31 10.54 0.06
C VAL A 183 -17.53 11.81 -0.20
N VAL A 184 -16.43 12.02 0.55
CA VAL A 184 -15.51 13.15 0.33
C VAL A 184 -14.29 12.69 -0.46
N VAL A 185 -13.96 13.39 -1.55
CA VAL A 185 -12.69 13.24 -2.26
C VAL A 185 -11.81 14.44 -1.92
N LYS A 186 -10.68 14.18 -1.29
CA LYS A 186 -9.76 15.19 -0.76
C LYS A 186 -8.32 14.88 -1.13
N ASP A 187 -7.41 15.78 -0.81
CA ASP A 187 -5.97 15.60 -1.01
C ASP A 187 -5.16 16.03 0.22
N ALA A 188 -3.97 15.43 0.34
CA ALA A 188 -3.01 15.77 1.39
C ALA A 188 -1.58 15.73 0.82
N ILE A 189 -0.74 16.67 1.27
CA ILE A 189 0.67 16.67 0.91
C ILE A 189 1.39 15.57 1.69
N ALA A 190 2.21 14.75 1.03
CA ALA A 190 2.77 13.51 1.57
C ALA A 190 3.52 13.66 2.92
N ASP A 191 4.30 14.72 3.11
CA ASP A 191 4.99 14.98 4.38
C ASP A 191 4.03 15.39 5.51
N ALA A 192 2.99 16.17 5.19
CA ALA A 192 1.93 16.47 6.15
C ALA A 192 1.10 15.21 6.45
N MET A 193 0.83 14.36 5.45
CA MET A 193 0.08 13.12 5.61
C MET A 193 0.77 12.19 6.62
N LEU A 194 2.10 12.04 6.56
CA LEU A 194 2.85 11.23 7.53
C LEU A 194 2.74 11.74 8.97
N GLN A 195 2.43 13.02 9.18
CA GLN A 195 2.11 13.57 10.50
C GLN A 195 0.65 13.31 10.85
N GLN A 196 -0.26 13.49 9.89
CA GLN A 196 -1.70 13.38 10.12
C GLN A 196 -2.17 11.96 10.41
N ILE A 197 -1.51 10.92 9.87
CA ILE A 197 -1.81 9.54 10.27
C ILE A 197 -1.59 9.30 11.76
N LEU A 198 -0.61 9.97 12.40
CA LEU A 198 -0.38 9.86 13.85
C LEU A 198 -1.30 10.76 14.67
N LEU A 199 -1.56 11.98 14.17
CA LEU A 199 -2.26 13.02 14.93
C LEU A 199 -3.77 12.91 14.80
N ARG A 200 -4.27 12.48 13.64
CA ARG A 200 -5.68 12.46 13.25
C ARG A 200 -6.03 11.26 12.36
N PRO A 201 -5.67 10.02 12.74
CA PRO A 201 -5.91 8.85 11.89
C PRO A 201 -7.38 8.68 11.51
N ALA A 202 -8.31 8.92 12.44
CA ALA A 202 -9.75 8.79 12.21
C ALA A 202 -10.32 9.76 11.13
N GLU A 203 -9.57 10.76 10.67
CA GLU A 203 -9.99 11.60 9.55
C GLU A 203 -9.76 10.94 8.19
N TYR A 204 -9.01 9.84 8.10
CA TYR A 204 -8.63 9.20 6.84
C TYR A 204 -9.17 7.79 6.73
N ASP A 205 -9.57 7.44 5.52
CA ASP A 205 -10.21 6.16 5.21
C ASP A 205 -9.48 5.52 4.01
N VAL A 206 -9.97 5.71 2.78
CA VAL A 206 -9.29 5.20 1.59
C VAL A 206 -8.25 6.22 1.12
N ILE A 207 -7.07 5.74 0.77
CA ILE A 207 -5.95 6.56 0.30
C ILE A 207 -5.55 6.08 -1.09
N ALA A 208 -5.44 6.98 -2.06
CA ALA A 208 -4.79 6.69 -3.34
C ALA A 208 -3.50 7.51 -3.46
N THR A 209 -2.40 6.85 -3.83
CA THR A 209 -1.11 7.52 -3.96
C THR A 209 -0.16 6.81 -4.93
N LEU A 210 0.91 7.49 -5.29
CA LEU A 210 1.97 7.01 -6.17
C LEU A 210 2.80 5.92 -5.50
N ASN A 211 3.57 5.19 -6.31
CA ASN A 211 4.30 4.00 -5.90
C ASN A 211 5.21 4.23 -4.68
N LEU A 212 6.05 5.28 -4.71
CA LEU A 212 6.99 5.56 -3.62
C LEU A 212 6.27 6.02 -2.33
N ASN A 213 5.32 6.93 -2.45
CA ASN A 213 4.57 7.42 -1.30
C ASN A 213 3.77 6.27 -0.65
N GLY A 214 3.20 5.39 -1.47
CA GLY A 214 2.44 4.24 -1.00
C GLY A 214 3.30 3.26 -0.23
N ASP A 215 4.55 3.04 -0.65
CA ASP A 215 5.53 2.22 0.08
C ASP A 215 5.74 2.76 1.50
N TYR A 216 6.10 4.03 1.61
CA TYR A 216 6.41 4.67 2.88
C TYR A 216 5.19 4.73 3.79
N LEU A 217 4.03 5.09 3.23
CA LEU A 217 2.81 5.24 3.99
C LEU A 217 2.28 3.90 4.51
N SER A 218 2.34 2.83 3.69
CA SER A 218 1.88 1.51 4.12
C SER A 218 2.74 0.94 5.23
N ASP A 219 4.05 1.12 5.16
CA ASP A 219 4.97 0.65 6.21
C ASP A 219 4.83 1.47 7.49
N ALA A 220 4.65 2.80 7.38
CA ALA A 220 4.42 3.69 8.52
C ALA A 220 3.12 3.31 9.27
N LEU A 221 2.01 3.14 8.56
CA LEU A 221 0.73 2.74 9.13
C LEU A 221 0.79 1.33 9.74
N ALA A 222 1.45 0.38 9.08
CA ALA A 222 1.63 -0.97 9.62
C ALA A 222 2.44 -0.93 10.93
N ALA A 223 3.46 -0.09 11.04
CA ALA A 223 4.20 0.11 12.28
C ALA A 223 3.33 0.75 13.38
N GLU A 224 2.52 1.74 13.02
CA GLU A 224 1.61 2.44 13.94
C GLU A 224 0.62 1.47 14.61
N VAL A 225 0.01 0.56 13.85
CA VAL A 225 -0.91 -0.45 14.41
C VAL A 225 -0.18 -1.67 15.01
N GLY A 226 1.15 -1.65 15.11
CA GLY A 226 1.93 -2.81 15.59
C GLY A 226 1.88 -4.03 14.64
N GLY A 227 1.43 -3.81 13.40
CA GLY A 227 1.09 -4.83 12.42
C GLY A 227 2.20 -5.23 11.45
N ILE A 228 3.48 -4.85 11.67
CA ILE A 228 4.58 -5.14 10.74
C ILE A 228 4.65 -6.63 10.35
N GLY A 229 4.38 -7.54 11.29
CA GLY A 229 4.40 -8.99 11.06
C GLY A 229 3.11 -9.57 10.48
N ILE A 230 2.01 -8.79 10.47
CA ILE A 230 0.68 -9.26 10.10
C ILE A 230 0.01 -8.44 8.98
N ALA A 231 0.64 -7.38 8.50
CA ALA A 231 0.08 -6.54 7.44
C ALA A 231 -0.22 -7.38 6.18
N PRO A 232 -1.46 -7.41 5.67
CA PRO A 232 -1.79 -8.14 4.46
C PRO A 232 -1.49 -7.33 3.20
N GLY A 233 -1.50 -7.97 2.04
CA GLY A 233 -1.36 -7.26 0.78
C GLY A 233 -1.84 -8.01 -0.45
N ALA A 234 -2.29 -7.24 -1.43
CA ALA A 234 -2.65 -7.74 -2.75
C ALA A 234 -2.07 -6.87 -3.87
N ASN A 235 -1.79 -7.48 -5.01
CA ASN A 235 -1.41 -6.83 -6.24
C ASN A 235 -2.45 -7.20 -7.30
N LEU A 236 -3.16 -6.21 -7.84
CA LEU A 236 -4.35 -6.41 -8.67
C LEU A 236 -4.19 -5.71 -10.02
N SER A 237 -4.68 -6.37 -11.07
CA SER A 237 -4.96 -5.78 -12.37
C SER A 237 -6.45 -5.87 -12.68
N ASP A 238 -6.83 -5.60 -13.93
CA ASP A 238 -8.21 -5.79 -14.39
C ASP A 238 -8.58 -7.28 -14.55
N THR A 239 -7.60 -8.18 -14.65
CA THR A 239 -7.82 -9.60 -15.00
C THR A 239 -7.09 -10.59 -14.11
N VAL A 240 -6.18 -10.13 -13.25
CA VAL A 240 -5.36 -11.01 -12.39
C VAL A 240 -5.24 -10.38 -11.00
N ALA A 241 -5.28 -11.22 -9.97
CA ALA A 241 -5.05 -10.83 -8.58
C ALA A 241 -4.00 -11.74 -7.94
N MET A 242 -2.96 -11.16 -7.34
CA MET A 242 -1.93 -11.89 -6.61
C MET A 242 -1.80 -11.35 -5.18
N PHE A 243 -2.20 -12.17 -4.22
CA PHE A 243 -2.11 -11.91 -2.79
C PHE A 243 -0.73 -12.29 -2.26
N GLU A 244 -0.22 -11.59 -1.25
CA GLU A 244 1.15 -11.83 -0.79
C GLU A 244 1.39 -11.57 0.70
N ALA A 245 2.25 -12.40 1.30
CA ALA A 245 2.96 -12.00 2.51
C ALA A 245 3.79 -10.74 2.23
N THR A 246 3.73 -9.78 3.15
CA THR A 246 4.31 -8.44 2.97
C THR A 246 5.67 -8.28 3.62
N HIS A 247 6.01 -9.17 4.56
CA HIS A 247 7.30 -9.22 5.23
C HIS A 247 8.40 -9.88 4.39
N GLY A 248 9.66 -9.72 4.82
CA GLY A 248 10.82 -10.41 4.22
C GLY A 248 10.88 -11.92 4.50
N THR A 249 11.89 -12.59 3.94
CA THR A 249 12.06 -14.05 4.05
C THR A 249 12.60 -14.54 5.41
N ALA A 250 13.16 -13.64 6.22
CA ALA A 250 13.74 -13.92 7.53
C ALA A 250 14.52 -15.26 7.63
N PRO A 251 15.59 -15.49 6.84
CA PRO A 251 16.22 -16.81 6.69
C PRO A 251 16.69 -17.45 8.00
N LYS A 252 17.05 -16.63 9.01
CA LYS A 252 17.45 -17.08 10.34
C LYS A 252 16.38 -17.90 11.09
N TYR A 253 15.12 -17.83 10.67
CA TYR A 253 13.99 -18.57 11.25
C TYR A 253 13.39 -19.63 10.32
N ALA A 254 13.97 -19.84 9.13
CA ALA A 254 13.47 -20.83 8.19
C ALA A 254 13.45 -22.24 8.81
N GLY A 255 12.32 -22.95 8.66
CA GLY A 255 12.13 -24.30 9.19
C GLY A 255 11.95 -24.40 10.71
N LYS A 256 11.99 -23.29 11.47
CA LYS A 256 11.92 -23.31 12.94
C LYS A 256 10.50 -23.28 13.53
N ASN A 257 9.46 -23.25 12.69
CA ASN A 257 8.07 -23.18 13.13
C ASN A 257 7.81 -22.05 14.15
N GLN A 258 8.44 -20.88 13.94
CA GLN A 258 8.50 -19.80 14.95
C GLN A 258 7.80 -18.51 14.51
N VAL A 259 7.85 -18.19 13.20
CA VAL A 259 7.40 -16.89 12.68
C VAL A 259 5.87 -16.77 12.65
N ASN A 260 5.38 -15.54 12.77
CA ASN A 260 3.97 -15.20 12.66
C ASN A 260 3.45 -15.43 11.22
N PRO A 261 2.45 -16.30 11.00
CA PRO A 261 1.84 -16.49 9.69
C PRO A 261 0.75 -15.44 9.37
N GLY A 262 0.49 -14.48 10.26
CA GLY A 262 -0.64 -13.55 10.16
C GLY A 262 -0.71 -12.77 8.84
N SER A 263 0.43 -12.32 8.29
CA SER A 263 0.45 -11.56 7.03
C SER A 263 -0.10 -12.38 5.85
N VAL A 264 0.32 -13.64 5.71
CA VAL A 264 -0.17 -14.49 4.61
C VAL A 264 -1.61 -14.96 4.85
N ILE A 265 -2.00 -15.18 6.12
CA ILE A 265 -3.38 -15.54 6.49
C ILE A 265 -4.34 -14.38 6.19
N LEU A 266 -4.00 -13.16 6.57
CA LEU A 266 -4.81 -11.98 6.28
C LEU A 266 -4.78 -11.61 4.79
N SER A 267 -3.72 -11.97 4.07
CA SER A 267 -3.74 -11.86 2.59
C SER A 267 -4.64 -12.92 1.95
N ALA A 268 -4.76 -14.11 2.56
CA ALA A 268 -5.73 -15.12 2.15
C ALA A 268 -7.18 -14.70 2.49
N GLU A 269 -7.39 -13.95 3.58
CA GLU A 269 -8.67 -13.28 3.86
C GLU A 269 -9.05 -12.33 2.72
N MET A 270 -8.12 -11.45 2.30
CA MET A 270 -8.35 -10.56 1.15
C MET A 270 -8.65 -11.36 -0.13
N MET A 271 -8.01 -12.52 -0.31
CA MET A 271 -8.23 -13.42 -1.44
C MET A 271 -9.65 -14.00 -1.43
N LEU A 272 -10.12 -14.51 -0.29
CA LEU A 272 -11.47 -15.04 -0.15
C LEU A 272 -12.52 -13.97 -0.39
N ARG A 273 -12.30 -12.76 0.16
CA ARG A 273 -13.18 -11.60 -0.06
C ARG A 273 -13.22 -11.21 -1.55
N HIS A 274 -12.08 -11.24 -2.24
CA HIS A 274 -12.00 -11.00 -3.68
C HIS A 274 -12.74 -12.07 -4.51
N LEU A 275 -12.76 -13.32 -4.06
CA LEU A 275 -13.54 -14.41 -4.68
C LEU A 275 -15.05 -14.33 -4.38
N GLY A 276 -15.48 -13.38 -3.55
CA GLY A 276 -16.87 -13.28 -3.09
C GLY A 276 -17.23 -14.26 -1.97
N TRP A 277 -16.26 -14.95 -1.38
CA TRP A 277 -16.47 -15.88 -0.25
C TRP A 277 -16.36 -15.12 1.08
N THR A 278 -17.24 -14.14 1.25
CA THR A 278 -17.19 -13.17 2.35
C THR A 278 -17.34 -13.81 3.73
N GLU A 279 -18.17 -14.85 3.85
CA GLU A 279 -18.43 -15.55 5.10
C GLU A 279 -17.17 -16.27 5.59
N ALA A 280 -16.39 -16.86 4.67
CA ALA A 280 -15.12 -17.50 5.00
C ALA A 280 -14.05 -16.48 5.38
N ALA A 281 -14.01 -15.33 4.69
CA ALA A 281 -13.13 -14.22 5.04
C ALA A 281 -13.42 -13.68 6.45
N ASP A 282 -14.70 -13.51 6.79
CA ASP A 282 -15.13 -13.02 8.10
C ASP A 282 -14.75 -13.99 9.24
N LEU A 283 -14.77 -15.30 9.00
CA LEU A 283 -14.26 -16.29 9.96
C LEU A 283 -12.75 -16.13 10.22
N ILE A 284 -11.95 -15.82 9.20
CA ILE A 284 -10.51 -15.56 9.40
C ILE A 284 -10.30 -14.32 10.27
N ILE A 285 -11.05 -13.24 10.02
CA ILE A 285 -10.98 -12.02 10.85
C ILE A 285 -11.38 -12.33 12.30
N LYS A 286 -12.49 -13.05 12.49
CA LYS A 286 -12.98 -13.46 13.82
C LYS A 286 -11.93 -14.29 14.56
N GLY A 287 -11.38 -15.32 13.90
CA GLY A 287 -10.37 -16.19 14.51
C GLY A 287 -9.07 -15.45 14.84
N THR A 288 -8.63 -14.52 13.96
CA THR A 288 -7.43 -13.71 14.19
C THR A 288 -7.61 -12.79 15.40
N ASN A 289 -8.73 -12.07 15.46
CA ASN A 289 -9.07 -11.23 16.62
C ASN A 289 -9.16 -12.05 17.90
N GLY A 290 -9.84 -13.21 17.87
CA GLY A 290 -10.00 -14.07 19.03
C GLY A 290 -8.68 -14.60 19.58
N ALA A 291 -7.78 -15.08 18.71
CA ALA A 291 -6.48 -15.63 19.11
C ALA A 291 -5.55 -14.55 19.72
N ILE A 292 -5.52 -13.35 19.11
CA ILE A 292 -4.73 -12.21 19.61
C ILE A 292 -5.30 -11.69 20.94
N ALA A 293 -6.61 -11.50 21.04
CA ALA A 293 -7.27 -11.05 22.27
C ALA A 293 -7.11 -12.04 23.42
N ALA A 294 -7.08 -13.34 23.13
CA ALA A 294 -6.76 -14.41 24.08
C ALA A 294 -5.25 -14.48 24.44
N LYS A 295 -4.44 -13.56 23.91
CA LYS A 295 -2.98 -13.49 24.07
C LYS A 295 -2.26 -14.81 23.75
N THR A 296 -2.82 -15.63 22.86
CA THR A 296 -2.21 -16.89 22.41
C THR A 296 -1.55 -16.64 21.06
N VAL A 297 -0.28 -16.24 21.09
CA VAL A 297 0.39 -15.57 19.98
C VAL A 297 1.82 -16.08 19.74
N THR A 298 2.37 -15.76 18.57
CA THR A 298 3.78 -16.07 18.24
C THR A 298 4.76 -15.14 18.95
N TYR A 299 6.04 -15.53 18.93
CA TYR A 299 7.13 -14.90 19.70
C TYR A 299 7.28 -13.38 19.50
N ASP A 300 6.91 -12.87 18.33
CA ASP A 300 7.02 -11.48 17.94
C ASP A 300 6.05 -10.58 18.73
N PHE A 301 4.85 -11.09 19.04
CA PHE A 301 3.89 -10.43 19.92
C PHE A 301 4.10 -10.78 21.39
N GLU A 302 4.35 -12.06 21.71
CA GLU A 302 4.45 -12.51 23.10
C GLU A 302 5.49 -11.72 23.90
N ARG A 303 6.68 -11.49 23.33
CA ARG A 303 7.75 -10.70 23.97
C ARG A 303 7.40 -9.23 24.26
N LEU A 304 6.28 -8.73 23.73
CA LEU A 304 5.78 -7.36 23.89
C LEU A 304 4.49 -7.33 24.73
N MET A 305 3.97 -8.48 25.17
CA MET A 305 2.71 -8.61 25.89
C MET A 305 2.94 -9.19 27.29
N GLU A 306 2.30 -8.61 28.30
CA GLU A 306 2.29 -9.20 29.63
C GLU A 306 1.27 -10.35 29.70
N GLY A 307 1.71 -11.51 30.21
CA GLY A 307 0.86 -12.69 30.42
C GLY A 307 0.38 -13.39 29.14
N ALA A 308 1.13 -13.28 28.04
CA ALA A 308 0.82 -13.97 26.80
C ALA A 308 1.27 -15.44 26.84
N THR A 309 0.57 -16.30 26.11
CA THR A 309 0.95 -17.69 25.87
C THR A 309 1.68 -17.80 24.54
N LEU A 310 2.97 -18.13 24.60
CA LEU A 310 3.79 -18.35 23.42
C LEU A 310 3.36 -19.62 22.67
N VAL A 311 3.05 -19.49 21.39
CA VAL A 311 2.82 -20.62 20.48
C VAL A 311 3.75 -20.59 19.27
N SER A 312 3.89 -21.75 18.62
CA SER A 312 4.59 -21.90 17.34
C SER A 312 3.79 -21.30 16.18
N SER A 313 4.39 -21.22 14.99
CA SER A 313 3.71 -20.76 13.77
C SER A 313 2.46 -21.59 13.46
N SER A 314 2.60 -22.92 13.49
CA SER A 314 1.47 -23.87 13.36
C SER A 314 0.50 -23.78 14.53
N GLY A 315 0.99 -23.64 15.76
CA GLY A 315 0.15 -23.49 16.95
C GLY A 315 -0.72 -22.23 16.90
N PHE A 316 -0.21 -21.14 16.32
CA PHE A 316 -1.02 -19.94 16.08
C PHE A 316 -2.12 -20.19 15.04
N GLY A 317 -1.84 -20.97 13.99
CA GLY A 317 -2.88 -21.42 13.05
C GLY A 317 -4.00 -22.20 13.72
N GLU A 318 -3.68 -23.14 14.60
CA GLU A 318 -4.67 -23.90 15.39
C GLU A 318 -5.45 -23.00 16.36
N ALA A 319 -4.77 -22.04 17.01
CA ALA A 319 -5.42 -21.07 17.87
C ALA A 319 -6.45 -20.24 17.09
N LEU A 320 -6.09 -19.80 15.89
CA LEU A 320 -6.96 -19.05 14.99
C LEU A 320 -8.23 -19.84 14.65
N ILE A 321 -8.09 -21.12 14.27
CA ILE A 321 -9.21 -22.02 13.96
C ILE A 321 -10.13 -22.22 15.17
N LYS A 322 -9.58 -22.37 16.38
CA LYS A 322 -10.36 -22.53 17.61
C LYS A 322 -11.28 -21.33 17.92
N HIS A 323 -10.93 -20.15 17.40
CA HIS A 323 -11.68 -18.91 17.61
C HIS A 323 -12.63 -18.53 16.45
N MET A 324 -12.67 -19.32 15.36
CA MET A 324 -13.66 -19.17 14.27
C MET A 324 -15.07 -19.55 14.73
#